data_AF-A8U342-F1
#
_entry.id   AF-A8U342-F1
#
_cell.length_a   1.000
_cell.length_b   1.000
_cell.length_c   1.000
_cell.angle_alpha   90.00
_cell.angle_beta   90.00
_cell.angle_gamma   90.00
#
_symmetry.space_group_name_H-M   'P 1'
#
loop_
_entity.id
_entity.type
_entity.pdbx_description
1 polymer ?
#
loop_
_entity_poly.entity_id
_entity_poly.type
_entity_poly.pdbx_seq_one_letter_code
_entity_poly.pdbx_strand_id
1 'polypeptide(L)'
;MPGLSEHEALELFARCVAEIVGPRTEACRDMMKAVQSGQMVDLMLAQSSFDALSPEVRRRISDRVQDLVAQHLSGAIDATDPDAMRHGSR
;
A
#
# COMPACT_ATOMS: atom_id res chain seq x y z
N MET A 1 6.25 -10.89 13.99
CA MET A 1 5.31 -9.87 13.53
C MET A 1 5.35 -9.91 12.01
N PRO A 2 4.31 -10.37 11.30
CA PRO A 2 4.29 -10.14 9.87
C PRO A 2 3.96 -8.64 9.70
N GLY A 3 4.99 -7.83 9.59
CA GLY A 3 4.84 -6.50 9.00
C GLY A 3 4.61 -6.66 7.50
N LEU A 4 3.92 -5.71 6.89
CA LEU A 4 3.79 -5.62 5.43
C LEU A 4 5.16 -5.82 4.77
N SER A 5 5.29 -6.83 3.92
CA SER A 5 6.49 -7.01 3.12
C SER A 5 6.64 -5.81 2.17
N GLU A 6 7.88 -5.49 1.77
CA GLU A 6 8.14 -4.39 0.84
C GLU A 6 7.33 -4.54 -0.47
N HIS A 7 7.22 -5.76 -0.98
CA HIS A 7 6.42 -6.08 -2.16
C HIS A 7 4.92 -5.81 -1.94
N GLU A 8 4.35 -6.26 -0.83
CA GLU A 8 2.93 -6.04 -0.50
C GLU A 8 2.61 -4.55 -0.31
N ALA A 9 3.53 -3.80 0.31
CA ALA A 9 3.41 -2.35 0.45
C ALA A 9 3.44 -1.66 -0.92
N LEU A 10 4.31 -2.11 -1.83
CA LEU A 10 4.40 -1.58 -3.19
C LEU A 10 3.13 -1.91 -4.02
N GLU A 11 2.58 -3.11 -3.86
CA GLU A 11 1.32 -3.53 -4.48
C GLU A 11 0.14 -2.69 -4.00
N LEU A 12 0.02 -2.49 -2.69
CA LEU A 12 -1.00 -1.61 -2.11
C LEU A 12 -0.87 -0.17 -2.62
N PHE A 13 0.35 0.32 -2.71
CA PHE A 13 0.62 1.64 -3.25
C PHE A 13 0.20 1.75 -4.73
N ALA A 14 0.61 0.80 -5.57
CA ALA A 14 0.24 0.78 -6.99
C ALA A 14 -1.29 0.69 -7.19
N ARG A 15 -1.99 -0.06 -6.33
CA ARG A 15 -3.45 -0.12 -6.34
C ARG A 15 -4.10 1.23 -5.98
N CYS A 16 -3.57 1.96 -4.99
CA CYS A 16 -4.05 3.30 -4.64
C CYS A 16 -3.84 4.30 -5.79
N VAL A 17 -2.68 4.24 -6.44
CA VAL A 17 -2.39 5.02 -7.64
C VAL A 17 -3.45 4.69 -8.72
N ALA A 18 -3.67 3.42 -9.05
CA ALA A 18 -4.65 3.01 -10.04
C ALA A 18 -6.09 3.47 -9.72
N GLU A 19 -6.49 3.49 -8.45
CA GLU A 19 -7.81 3.94 -8.00
C GLU A 19 -8.02 5.45 -8.21
N ILE A 20 -6.97 6.26 -8.00
CA ILE A 20 -7.07 7.72 -7.98
C ILE A 20 -6.76 8.36 -9.34
N VAL A 21 -5.66 7.95 -9.98
CA VAL A 21 -5.27 8.47 -11.30
C VAL A 21 -5.83 7.66 -12.45
N GLY A 22 -6.26 6.42 -12.20
CA GLY A 22 -6.82 5.52 -13.21
C GLY A 22 -5.76 4.60 -13.84
N PRO A 23 -6.17 3.39 -14.28
CA PRO A 23 -5.27 2.32 -14.71
C PRO A 23 -4.56 2.57 -16.04
N ARG A 24 -4.97 3.60 -16.80
CA ARG A 24 -4.40 3.92 -18.12
C ARG A 24 -3.32 5.01 -18.08
N THR A 25 -3.05 5.56 -16.91
CA THR A 25 -2.05 6.62 -16.75
C THR A 25 -0.63 6.09 -16.77
N GLU A 26 0.31 6.92 -17.20
CA GLU A 26 1.73 6.61 -17.21
C GLU A 26 2.23 6.26 -15.81
N ALA A 27 1.90 7.08 -14.81
CA ALA A 27 2.21 6.81 -13.42
C ALA A 27 1.72 5.44 -12.94
N CYS A 28 0.50 5.03 -13.30
CA CYS A 28 0.00 3.70 -12.94
C CYS A 28 0.77 2.58 -13.63
N ARG A 29 1.11 2.73 -14.92
CA ARG A 29 1.86 1.70 -15.66
C ARG A 29 3.27 1.54 -15.11
N ASP A 30 3.94 2.65 -14.84
CA ASP A 30 5.30 2.63 -14.28
C ASP A 30 5.30 2.02 -12.89
N MET A 31 4.30 2.35 -12.04
CA MET A 31 4.14 1.70 -10.73
C MET A 31 3.94 0.19 -10.85
N MET A 32 3.03 -0.25 -11.73
CA MET A 32 2.76 -1.68 -11.94
C MET A 32 4.00 -2.42 -12.48
N LYS A 33 4.79 -1.76 -13.33
CA LYS A 33 6.04 -2.31 -13.85
C LYS A 33 7.10 -2.42 -12.74
N ALA A 34 7.21 -1.41 -11.88
CA ALA A 34 8.11 -1.43 -10.74
C ALA A 34 7.78 -2.55 -9.75
N VAL A 35 6.48 -2.76 -9.45
CA VAL A 35 5.99 -3.89 -8.63
C VAL A 35 6.41 -5.23 -9.22
N GLN A 36 6.18 -5.45 -10.52
CA GLN A 36 6.45 -6.73 -11.17
C GLN A 36 7.95 -7.01 -11.32
N SER A 37 8.72 -5.98 -11.66
CA SER A 37 10.13 -6.09 -12.02
C SER A 37 11.04 -6.11 -10.79
N GLY A 38 10.69 -5.33 -9.76
CA GLY A 38 11.54 -5.10 -8.58
C GLY A 38 12.88 -4.42 -8.91
N GLN A 39 13.11 -4.02 -10.16
CA GLN A 39 14.35 -3.42 -10.61
C GLN A 39 14.41 -1.96 -10.17
N MET A 40 15.60 -1.53 -9.72
CA MET A 40 15.84 -0.16 -9.29
C MET A 40 15.49 0.88 -10.36
N VAL A 41 15.74 0.58 -11.64
CA VAL A 41 15.42 1.47 -12.76
C VAL A 41 13.91 1.69 -12.91
N ASP A 42 13.11 0.63 -12.76
CA ASP A 42 11.65 0.73 -12.86
C ASP A 42 11.07 1.45 -11.62
N LEU A 43 11.67 1.23 -10.44
CA LEU A 43 11.33 1.98 -9.21
C LEU A 43 11.61 3.48 -9.35
N MET A 44 12.77 3.85 -9.91
CA MET A 44 13.12 5.26 -10.18
C MET A 44 12.15 5.89 -11.19
N LEU A 45 11.80 5.17 -12.25
CA LEU A 45 10.85 5.65 -13.24
C LEU A 45 9.47 5.88 -12.62
N ALA A 46 8.98 4.91 -11.84
CA ALA A 46 7.72 5.00 -11.12
C ALA A 46 7.69 6.17 -10.14
N GLN A 47 8.79 6.41 -9.42
CA GLN A 47 8.94 7.56 -8.53
C GLN A 47 8.87 8.89 -9.31
N SER A 48 9.58 8.99 -10.44
CA SER A 48 9.53 10.18 -11.29
C SER A 48 8.12 10.44 -11.83
N SER A 49 7.43 9.41 -12.29
CA SER A 49 6.06 9.52 -12.81
C SER A 49 5.06 9.86 -11.71
N PHE A 50 5.29 9.39 -10.48
CA PHE A 50 4.51 9.81 -9.32
C PHE A 50 4.78 11.28 -8.93
N ASP A 51 6.02 11.73 -8.96
CA ASP A 51 6.38 13.13 -8.64
C ASP A 51 5.79 14.13 -9.65
N ALA A 52 5.66 13.71 -10.91
CA ALA A 52 5.01 14.48 -11.97
C ALA A 52 3.49 14.65 -11.76
N LEU A 53 2.86 13.89 -10.85
CA LEU A 53 1.46 14.07 -10.51
C LEU A 53 1.24 15.39 -9.76
N SER A 54 0.04 15.95 -9.93
CA SER A 54 -0.35 17.15 -9.19
C SER A 54 -0.28 16.92 -7.67
N PRO A 55 0.12 17.94 -6.88
CA PRO A 55 0.27 17.81 -5.42
C PRO A 55 -1.03 17.35 -4.73
N GLU A 56 -2.19 17.77 -5.23
CA GLU A 56 -3.49 17.32 -4.73
C GLU A 56 -3.70 15.81 -4.93
N VAL A 57 -3.36 15.30 -6.11
CA VAL A 57 -3.45 13.87 -6.45
C VAL A 57 -2.52 13.05 -5.57
N ARG A 58 -1.26 13.49 -5.42
CA ARG A 58 -0.29 12.82 -4.54
C ARG A 58 -0.80 12.76 -3.10
N ARG A 59 -1.37 13.85 -2.59
CA ARG A 59 -1.96 13.89 -1.25
C ARG A 59 -3.10 12.88 -1.09
N ARG A 60 -4.02 12.81 -2.06
CA ARG A 60 -5.11 11.81 -2.06
C ARG A 60 -4.58 10.38 -2.04
N ILE A 61 -3.51 10.11 -2.79
CA ILE A 61 -2.85 8.79 -2.79
C ILE A 61 -2.24 8.50 -1.42
N SER A 62 -1.50 9.45 -0.84
CA SER A 62 -0.92 9.30 0.49
C SER A 62 -1.95 9.08 1.59
N ASP A 63 -3.07 9.82 1.57
CA ASP A 63 -4.18 9.61 2.52
C ASP A 63 -4.77 8.20 2.39
N ARG A 64 -4.99 7.73 1.16
CA ARG A 64 -5.55 6.40 0.91
C ARG A 64 -4.62 5.26 1.32
N VAL A 65 -3.32 5.40 1.07
CA VAL A 65 -2.31 4.43 1.49
C VAL A 65 -2.24 4.36 3.01
N GLN A 66 -2.24 5.51 3.70
CA GLN A 66 -2.23 5.55 5.17
C GLN A 66 -3.47 4.87 5.76
N ASP A 67 -4.65 5.12 5.19
CA ASP A 67 -5.90 4.48 5.61
C ASP A 67 -5.84 2.94 5.46
N LEU A 68 -5.34 2.44 4.34
CA LEU A 68 -5.20 0.99 4.12
C LEU A 68 -4.13 0.36 5.03
N VAL A 69 -3.00 1.03 5.25
CA VAL A 69 -1.96 0.55 6.16
C VAL A 69 -2.48 0.52 7.60
N ALA A 70 -3.23 1.54 8.02
CA ALA A 70 -3.87 1.59 9.33
C ALA A 70 -4.91 0.48 9.52
N GLN A 71 -5.70 0.17 8.48
CA GLN A 71 -6.64 -0.96 8.48
C GLN A 71 -5.91 -2.31 8.56
N HIS A 72 -4.79 -2.46 7.84
CA HIS A 72 -3.99 -3.69 7.88
C HIS A 72 -3.36 -3.91 9.26
N LEU A 73 -2.80 -2.85 9.84
CA LEU A 73 -2.28 -2.86 11.21
C LEU A 73 -3.40 -3.18 12.22
N SER A 74 -4.58 -2.55 12.08
CA SER A 74 -5.73 -2.74 12.98
C SER A 74 -6.38 -4.13 12.86
N GLY A 75 -6.45 -4.68 11.65
CA GLY A 75 -6.96 -6.04 11.40
C GLY A 75 -6.01 -7.14 11.87
N ALA A 76 -4.70 -6.89 11.88
CA ALA A 76 -3.72 -7.82 12.46
C ALA A 76 -3.80 -7.90 14.00
N ILE A 77 -4.27 -6.84 14.66
CA ILE A 77 -4.49 -6.83 16.12
C ILE A 77 -5.74 -7.62 16.51
N ASP A 78 -6.78 -7.62 15.67
CA ASP A 78 -8.04 -8.35 15.91
C ASP A 78 -7.87 -9.88 15.75
N ALA A 79 -7.01 -10.32 14.83
CA ALA A 79 -6.73 -11.75 14.61
C ALA A 79 -5.85 -12.41 15.70
N THR A 80 -5.36 -11.65 16.69
CA THR A 80 -4.45 -12.14 17.76
C THR A 80 -5.12 -12.34 19.12
N ASP A 81 -6.42 -12.07 19.32
CA ASP A 81 -7.06 -12.39 20.61
C ASP A 81 -8.52 -12.87 20.49
N PRO A 82 -8.73 -14.20 20.60
CA PRO A 82 -9.90 -14.67 21.35
C PRO A 82 -9.59 -15.68 22.49
N ASP A 83 -8.32 -15.96 22.81
CA ASP A 83 -7.94 -17.03 23.76
C ASP A 83 -7.15 -16.56 25.00
N ALA A 84 -7.38 -15.34 25.49
CA ALA A 84 -6.82 -14.88 26.77
C ALA A 84 -7.83 -14.85 27.93
N MET A 85 -9.08 -15.29 27.72
CA MET A 85 -10.15 -15.16 28.71
C MET A 85 -10.82 -16.47 29.13
N ARG A 86 -10.21 -17.64 28.84
CA ARG A 86 -10.73 -18.96 29.27
C ARG A 86 -10.06 -19.52 30.52
N HIS A 87 -9.50 -18.67 31.38
CA HIS A 87 -9.23 -19.01 32.77
C HIS A 87 -10.02 -18.10 33.71
N GLY A 88 -11.08 -18.64 34.30
CA GLY A 88 -11.70 -18.06 35.49
C GLY A 88 -13.22 -18.07 35.46
N SER A 89 -13.83 -19.22 35.76
CA SER A 89 -14.88 -19.29 36.80
C SER A 89 -15.36 -20.73 37.00
N ARG A 90 -15.00 -21.24 38.19
CA ARG A 90 -15.59 -22.35 38.96
C ARG A 90 -15.48 -23.78 38.43
#